data_AF-A0A1L9BJU5-F1
#
_entry.id   AF-A0A1L9BJU5-F1
#
_cell.length_a   1.000
_cell.length_b   1.000
_cell.length_c   1.000
_cell.angle_alpha   90.00
_cell.angle_beta   90.00
_cell.angle_gamma   90.00
#
_symmetry.space_group_name_H-M   'P 1'
#
loop_
_entity.id
_entity.type
_entity.pdbx_description
1 polymer ?
#
loop_
_entity_poly.entity_id
_entity_poly.type
_entity_poly.pdbx_seq_one_letter_code
_entity_poly.pdbx_strand_id
1 'polypeptide(L)'
;MFQEEGLYFVTSRCFQGRLLLRPSAEVNEVVGGVLARAVQQSAGTVRLHAFTFASNHFHLLVWARGAALASFMQYLRSNLSKKVGKLVDWSGGFWERRYSAEPVLDDTALVGRLRYVLAHGVNEGLVEKSAEWPGLTCLPQLLGPARRLFQWFNWTKRWSKRESEDLEGETGRFAEQWAEPVELEVAPLPCWKGLGEEERQRAVRALVEEVEAEARARNKPVLGARAVRAQHPHTRPEHLKRSPRPLGHASTRQALRELREQYRTFVAAFRQATAQWERGNFSASFPLYGRVAQVL
;
A
#
# COMPACT_ATOMS: atom_id res chain seq x y z
N MET A 1 -10.23 6.66 10.39
CA MET A 1 -10.92 7.09 9.17
C MET A 1 -12.30 7.54 9.57
N PHE A 2 -12.87 8.54 8.92
CA PHE A 2 -14.21 9.03 9.30
C PHE A 2 -15.31 8.46 8.40
N GLN A 3 -15.00 7.73 7.33
CA GLN A 3 -16.01 7.04 6.54
C GLN A 3 -16.23 5.63 7.11
N GLU A 4 -17.47 5.13 7.06
CA GLU A 4 -17.82 3.77 7.49
C GLU A 4 -17.16 2.71 6.60
N GLU A 5 -17.06 2.97 5.32
CA GLU A 5 -16.24 2.23 4.38
C GLU A 5 -15.83 3.17 3.24
N GLY A 6 -14.80 2.78 2.49
CA GLY A 6 -14.35 3.59 1.37
C GLY A 6 -13.18 2.99 0.63
N LEU A 7 -12.90 3.58 -0.52
CA LEU A 7 -11.67 3.34 -1.29
C LEU A 7 -10.61 4.34 -0.83
N TYR A 8 -9.39 3.87 -0.62
CA TYR A 8 -8.28 4.66 -0.14
C TYR A 8 -7.05 4.43 -1.00
N PHE A 9 -6.40 5.54 -1.36
CA PHE A 9 -5.05 5.53 -1.87
C PHE A 9 -4.10 5.68 -0.68
N VAL A 10 -3.33 4.64 -0.41
CA VAL A 10 -2.44 4.57 0.76
C VAL A 10 -1.01 4.81 0.34
N THR A 11 -0.28 5.61 1.11
CA THR A 11 1.16 5.80 0.94
C THR A 11 1.90 5.63 2.26
N SER A 12 3.00 4.88 2.25
CA SER A 12 3.92 4.78 3.39
C SER A 12 5.36 4.88 2.92
N ARG A 13 6.11 5.85 3.48
CA ARG A 13 7.51 6.12 3.11
C ARG A 13 8.46 5.61 4.19
N CYS A 14 9.57 5.03 3.75
CA CYS A 14 10.67 4.62 4.59
C CYS A 14 11.31 5.82 5.30
N PHE A 15 11.92 5.57 6.45
CA PHE A 15 12.58 6.59 7.27
C PHE A 15 13.61 7.37 6.45
N GLN A 16 13.52 8.72 6.50
CA GLN A 16 14.36 9.63 5.70
C GLN A 16 14.35 9.35 4.18
N GLY A 17 13.33 8.67 3.66
CA GLY A 17 13.25 8.26 2.27
C GLY A 17 14.35 7.28 1.83
N ARG A 18 14.98 6.59 2.79
CA ARG A 18 16.00 5.57 2.50
C ARG A 18 15.43 4.44 1.65
N LEU A 19 16.30 3.82 0.86
CA LEU A 19 15.95 2.75 -0.07
C LEU A 19 15.77 1.38 0.65
N LEU A 20 15.13 1.35 1.82
CA LEU A 20 15.03 0.15 2.66
C LEU A 20 14.20 -0.97 2.02
N LEU A 21 13.39 -0.64 1.01
CA LEU A 21 12.61 -1.57 0.19
C LEU A 21 13.26 -1.78 -1.20
N ARG A 22 14.56 -1.45 -1.36
CA ARG A 22 15.30 -1.65 -2.62
C ARG A 22 15.10 -3.08 -3.10
N PRO A 23 14.68 -3.27 -4.35
CA PRO A 23 14.20 -4.57 -4.80
C PRO A 23 15.35 -5.59 -4.97
N SER A 24 15.10 -6.79 -4.46
CA SER A 24 15.83 -8.02 -4.73
C SER A 24 14.83 -9.18 -4.79
N ALA A 25 15.25 -10.37 -5.18
CA ALA A 25 14.37 -11.55 -5.17
C ALA A 25 13.84 -11.80 -3.75
N GLU A 26 14.72 -11.77 -2.75
CA GLU A 26 14.40 -12.02 -1.35
C GLU A 26 13.49 -10.94 -0.75
N VAL A 27 13.79 -9.65 -1.04
CA VAL A 27 12.95 -8.54 -0.57
C VAL A 27 11.56 -8.62 -1.20
N ASN A 28 11.47 -8.84 -2.51
CA ASN A 28 10.17 -8.95 -3.20
C ASN A 28 9.36 -10.13 -2.67
N GLU A 29 9.99 -11.27 -2.42
CA GLU A 29 9.35 -12.47 -1.88
C GLU A 29 8.78 -12.23 -0.48
N VAL A 30 9.58 -11.64 0.41
CA VAL A 30 9.15 -11.29 1.77
C VAL A 30 8.06 -10.23 1.76
N VAL A 31 8.19 -9.19 0.94
CA VAL A 31 7.17 -8.14 0.82
C VAL A 31 5.86 -8.74 0.35
N GLY A 32 5.90 -9.59 -0.69
CA GLY A 32 4.72 -10.27 -1.23
C GLY A 32 4.05 -11.17 -0.21
N GLY A 33 4.82 -12.01 0.50
CA GLY A 33 4.30 -12.88 1.54
C GLY A 33 3.68 -12.11 2.72
N VAL A 34 4.30 -11.00 3.14
CA VAL A 34 3.74 -10.13 4.20
C VAL A 34 2.44 -9.48 3.74
N LEU A 35 2.39 -8.96 2.51
CA LEU A 35 1.18 -8.33 1.96
C LEU A 35 0.05 -9.34 1.82
N ALA A 36 0.35 -10.53 1.29
CA ALA A 36 -0.59 -11.63 1.13
C ALA A 36 -1.24 -12.01 2.47
N ARG A 37 -0.43 -12.19 3.53
CA ARG A 37 -0.95 -12.47 4.87
C ARG A 37 -1.76 -11.33 5.44
N ALA A 38 -1.37 -10.08 5.21
CA ALA A 38 -2.14 -8.91 5.64
C ALA A 38 -3.54 -8.91 5.00
N VAL A 39 -3.62 -9.23 3.69
CA VAL A 39 -4.88 -9.33 2.95
C VAL A 39 -5.73 -10.48 3.48
N GLN A 40 -5.15 -11.68 3.65
CA GLN A 40 -5.88 -12.84 4.18
C GLN A 40 -6.43 -12.61 5.60
N GLN A 41 -5.64 -12.03 6.51
CA GLN A 41 -6.09 -11.75 7.88
C GLN A 41 -7.17 -10.68 7.95
N SER A 42 -7.31 -9.86 6.91
CA SER A 42 -8.31 -8.80 6.82
C SER A 42 -9.44 -9.16 5.85
N ALA A 43 -9.56 -10.43 5.47
CA ALA A 43 -10.59 -10.91 4.55
C ALA A 43 -11.99 -10.46 5.01
N GLY A 44 -12.78 -9.95 4.07
CA GLY A 44 -14.11 -9.40 4.34
C GLY A 44 -14.14 -7.94 4.83
N THR A 45 -13.02 -7.39 5.32
CA THR A 45 -12.96 -5.99 5.83
C THR A 45 -11.97 -5.10 5.09
N VAL A 46 -11.02 -5.69 4.35
CA VAL A 46 -10.10 -4.99 3.45
C VAL A 46 -10.01 -5.77 2.13
N ARG A 47 -9.99 -5.06 1.00
CA ARG A 47 -9.73 -5.61 -0.33
C ARG A 47 -8.63 -4.81 -1.01
N LEU A 48 -7.66 -5.51 -1.58
CA LEU A 48 -6.54 -4.92 -2.30
C LEU A 48 -6.85 -4.87 -3.80
N HIS A 49 -6.78 -3.69 -4.40
CA HIS A 49 -7.11 -3.47 -5.81
C HIS A 49 -5.90 -3.19 -6.69
N ALA A 50 -4.86 -2.57 -6.12
CA ALA A 50 -3.59 -2.36 -6.79
C ALA A 50 -2.50 -2.07 -5.76
N PHE A 51 -1.25 -2.32 -6.13
CA PHE A 51 -0.10 -1.96 -5.33
C PHE A 51 1.17 -1.79 -6.16
N THR A 52 2.11 -1.01 -5.62
CA THR A 52 3.50 -0.99 -6.06
C THR A 52 4.41 -0.73 -4.86
N PHE A 53 5.53 -1.45 -4.79
CA PHE A 53 6.60 -1.21 -3.83
C PHE A 53 7.77 -0.58 -4.58
N ALA A 54 7.99 0.70 -4.27
CA ALA A 54 9.17 1.43 -4.65
C ALA A 54 10.33 1.10 -3.71
N SER A 55 11.54 1.56 -4.04
CA SER A 55 12.70 1.36 -3.17
C SER A 55 12.58 2.06 -1.80
N ASN A 56 11.87 3.18 -1.69
CA ASN A 56 11.75 3.96 -0.44
C ASN A 56 10.32 4.22 0.04
N HIS A 57 9.30 3.70 -0.63
CA HIS A 57 7.91 3.81 -0.21
C HIS A 57 7.07 2.74 -0.91
N PHE A 58 5.81 2.65 -0.54
CA PHE A 58 4.84 1.88 -1.31
C PHE A 58 3.55 2.66 -1.48
N HIS A 59 2.80 2.28 -2.51
CA HIS A 59 1.43 2.71 -2.73
C HIS A 59 0.50 1.51 -2.76
N LEU A 60 -0.65 1.61 -2.09
CA LEU A 60 -1.74 0.64 -2.19
C LEU A 60 -3.02 1.37 -2.61
N LEU A 61 -3.84 0.69 -3.39
CA LEU A 61 -5.22 1.06 -3.64
C LEU A 61 -6.09 0.00 -2.99
N VAL A 62 -6.84 0.39 -1.96
CA VAL A 62 -7.57 -0.55 -1.10
C VAL A 62 -8.99 -0.07 -0.85
N TRP A 63 -9.94 -1.00 -0.81
CA TRP A 63 -11.20 -0.77 -0.11
C TRP A 63 -11.05 -1.25 1.34
N ALA A 64 -11.64 -0.53 2.29
CA ALA A 64 -11.64 -0.93 3.69
C ALA A 64 -12.89 -0.44 4.44
N ARG A 65 -13.32 -1.24 5.42
CA ARG A 65 -14.42 -0.93 6.33
C ARG A 65 -13.89 -0.39 7.66
N GLY A 66 -14.35 0.79 8.04
CA GLY A 66 -14.18 1.43 9.35
C GLY A 66 -12.73 1.49 9.81
N ALA A 67 -12.46 0.91 10.98
CA ALA A 67 -11.12 0.87 11.55
C ALA A 67 -10.18 -0.21 10.94
N ALA A 68 -10.69 -1.10 10.08
CA ALA A 68 -9.94 -2.25 9.59
C ALA A 68 -8.66 -1.87 8.82
N LEU A 69 -8.66 -0.75 8.10
CA LEU A 69 -7.44 -0.28 7.41
C LEU A 69 -6.31 0.00 8.40
N ALA A 70 -6.62 0.52 9.59
CA ALA A 70 -5.59 0.82 10.58
C ALA A 70 -4.92 -0.47 11.09
N SER A 71 -5.72 -1.50 11.38
CA SER A 71 -5.23 -2.82 11.79
C SER A 71 -4.43 -3.50 10.66
N PHE A 72 -4.94 -3.47 9.42
CA PHE A 72 -4.24 -3.97 8.24
C PHE A 72 -2.88 -3.29 8.06
N MET A 73 -2.85 -1.96 8.12
CA MET A 73 -1.61 -1.19 7.96
C MET A 73 -0.64 -1.38 9.11
N GLN A 74 -1.13 -1.57 10.34
CA GLN A 74 -0.30 -1.92 11.50
C GLN A 74 0.38 -3.27 11.27
N TYR A 75 -0.37 -4.29 10.85
CA TYR A 75 0.17 -5.63 10.57
C TYR A 75 1.21 -5.59 9.46
N LEU A 76 0.85 -5.01 8.30
CA LEU A 76 1.71 -4.92 7.13
C LEU A 76 3.03 -4.20 7.46
N ARG A 77 2.94 -2.99 8.02
CA ARG A 77 4.12 -2.16 8.30
C ARG A 77 5.03 -2.73 9.38
N SER A 78 4.46 -3.37 10.41
CA SER A 78 5.24 -3.98 11.48
C SER A 78 6.01 -5.20 10.98
N ASN A 79 5.39 -6.03 10.16
CA ASN A 79 6.05 -7.21 9.59
C ASN A 79 7.10 -6.83 8.55
N LEU A 80 6.81 -5.87 7.66
CA LEU A 80 7.80 -5.34 6.71
C LEU A 80 9.01 -4.75 7.46
N SER A 81 8.79 -3.94 8.48
CA SER A 81 9.86 -3.35 9.30
C SER A 81 10.78 -4.41 9.90
N LYS A 82 10.21 -5.50 10.43
CA LYS A 82 10.99 -6.58 11.09
C LYS A 82 11.71 -7.46 10.07
N LYS A 83 11.02 -7.86 9.01
CA LYS A 83 11.52 -8.86 8.05
C LYS A 83 12.43 -8.24 7.01
N VAL A 84 11.97 -7.19 6.33
CA VAL A 84 12.83 -6.48 5.37
C VAL A 84 14.00 -5.82 6.10
N GLY A 85 13.76 -5.24 7.29
CA GLY A 85 14.83 -4.72 8.13
C GLY A 85 15.93 -5.76 8.41
N LYS A 86 15.57 -7.02 8.66
CA LYS A 86 16.57 -8.09 8.83
C LYS A 86 17.31 -8.44 7.54
N LEU A 87 16.65 -8.41 6.38
CA LEU A 87 17.27 -8.69 5.08
C LEU A 87 18.27 -7.61 4.66
N VAL A 88 17.96 -6.35 4.99
CA VAL A 88 18.78 -5.19 4.58
C VAL A 88 19.67 -4.69 5.72
N ASP A 89 19.86 -5.49 6.77
CA ASP A 89 20.63 -5.17 7.98
C ASP A 89 20.35 -3.75 8.54
N TRP A 90 19.07 -3.43 8.72
CA TRP A 90 18.60 -2.17 9.25
C TRP A 90 17.98 -2.35 10.63
N SER A 91 18.51 -1.60 11.60
CA SER A 91 17.97 -1.47 12.95
C SER A 91 17.38 -0.05 13.16
N GLY A 92 16.27 0.04 13.90
CA GLY A 92 15.61 1.31 14.22
C GLY A 92 14.37 1.62 13.39
N GLY A 93 14.01 2.90 13.29
CA GLY A 93 12.80 3.35 12.62
C GLY A 93 12.80 2.99 11.14
N PHE A 94 11.84 2.16 10.71
CA PHE A 94 11.72 1.77 9.29
C PHE A 94 10.87 2.75 8.49
N TRP A 95 9.87 3.38 9.13
CA TRP A 95 8.92 4.30 8.48
C TRP A 95 9.12 5.73 8.97
N GLU A 96 9.04 6.70 8.08
CA GLU A 96 9.23 8.12 8.42
C GLU A 96 8.15 8.63 9.38
N ARG A 97 6.90 8.20 9.19
CA ARG A 97 5.72 8.68 9.93
C ARG A 97 4.56 7.70 9.82
N ARG A 98 3.39 8.07 10.34
CA ARG A 98 2.13 7.36 10.05
C ARG A 98 1.85 7.36 8.54
N TYR A 99 1.34 6.23 8.03
CA TYR A 99 0.88 6.13 6.64
C TYR A 99 -0.14 7.23 6.33
N SER A 100 -0.29 7.57 5.05
CA SER A 100 -1.43 8.33 4.57
C SER A 100 -2.44 7.40 3.93
N ALA A 101 -3.71 7.75 4.03
CA ALA A 101 -4.81 7.06 3.39
C ALA A 101 -5.79 8.15 2.92
N GLU A 102 -5.64 8.54 1.67
CA GLU A 102 -6.45 9.56 1.03
C GLU A 102 -7.67 8.88 0.38
N PRO A 103 -8.92 9.26 0.74
CA PRO A 103 -10.11 8.64 0.17
C PRO A 103 -10.20 8.92 -1.34
N VAL A 104 -10.68 7.96 -2.09
CA VAL A 104 -10.92 8.02 -3.54
C VAL A 104 -12.43 8.02 -3.76
N LEU A 105 -12.96 9.12 -4.30
CA LEU A 105 -14.38 9.44 -4.18
C LEU A 105 -15.23 8.99 -5.38
N ASP A 106 -14.60 8.75 -6.53
CA ASP A 106 -15.31 8.41 -7.77
C ASP A 106 -14.45 7.52 -8.67
N ASP A 107 -15.11 6.89 -9.64
CA ASP A 107 -14.53 5.88 -10.53
C ASP A 107 -13.42 6.45 -11.42
N THR A 108 -13.57 7.68 -11.90
CA THR A 108 -12.54 8.36 -12.69
C THR A 108 -11.28 8.59 -11.85
N ALA A 109 -11.43 9.07 -10.61
CA ALA A 109 -10.31 9.21 -9.68
C ALA A 109 -9.67 7.86 -9.33
N LEU A 110 -10.48 6.80 -9.21
CA LEU A 110 -10.03 5.44 -8.94
C LEU A 110 -9.16 4.89 -10.06
N VAL A 111 -9.63 4.95 -11.30
CA VAL A 111 -8.84 4.55 -12.47
C VAL A 111 -7.59 5.43 -12.60
N GLY A 112 -7.69 6.73 -12.31
CA GLY A 112 -6.54 7.63 -12.26
C GLY A 112 -5.49 7.27 -11.20
N ARG A 113 -5.91 6.70 -10.05
CA ARG A 113 -4.98 6.17 -9.03
C ARG A 113 -4.39 4.83 -9.44
N LEU A 114 -5.15 3.95 -10.11
CA LEU A 114 -4.59 2.74 -10.71
C LEU A 114 -3.49 3.10 -11.72
N ARG A 115 -3.76 4.03 -12.65
CA ARG A 115 -2.77 4.53 -13.61
C ARG A 115 -1.52 5.06 -12.90
N TYR A 116 -1.69 5.83 -11.83
CA TYR A 116 -0.56 6.33 -11.03
C TYR A 116 0.29 5.19 -10.43
N VAL A 117 -0.33 4.12 -9.91
CA VAL A 117 0.37 2.93 -9.40
C VAL A 117 1.14 2.21 -10.50
N LEU A 118 0.50 2.01 -11.66
CA LEU A 118 1.08 1.34 -12.82
C LEU A 118 2.22 2.14 -13.46
N ALA A 119 2.23 3.45 -13.25
CA ALA A 119 3.24 4.33 -13.78
C ALA A 119 4.55 4.38 -12.98
N HIS A 120 4.59 3.70 -11.83
CA HIS A 120 5.79 3.64 -11.03
C HIS A 120 6.94 2.98 -11.78
N GLY A 121 8.16 3.50 -11.58
CA GLY A 121 9.36 3.10 -12.29
C GLY A 121 9.56 3.96 -13.54
N VAL A 122 8.52 4.08 -14.38
CA VAL A 122 8.57 4.85 -15.62
C VAL A 122 8.55 6.36 -15.34
N ASN A 123 7.59 6.83 -14.55
CA ASN A 123 7.44 8.27 -14.28
C ASN A 123 8.61 8.87 -13.51
N GLU A 124 9.30 8.07 -12.70
CA GLU A 124 10.50 8.47 -11.95
C GLU A 124 11.79 8.33 -12.77
N GLY A 125 11.73 7.88 -14.03
CA GLY A 125 12.91 7.68 -14.88
C GLY A 125 13.81 6.54 -14.40
N LEU A 126 13.24 5.51 -13.76
CA LEU A 126 13.99 4.35 -13.25
C LEU A 126 14.06 3.23 -14.30
N VAL A 127 13.03 3.06 -15.11
CA VAL A 127 12.92 2.06 -16.20
C VAL A 127 12.15 2.64 -17.38
N GLU A 128 12.31 2.07 -18.58
CA GLU A 128 11.61 2.57 -19.79
C GLU A 128 10.17 2.06 -19.86
N LYS A 129 9.96 0.81 -19.42
CA LYS A 129 8.65 0.14 -19.42
C LYS A 129 8.21 -0.23 -18.03
N SER A 130 6.91 -0.19 -17.74
CA SER A 130 6.38 -0.54 -16.42
C SER A 130 6.69 -2.01 -16.05
N ALA A 131 6.75 -2.89 -17.06
CA ALA A 131 7.10 -4.30 -16.88
C ALA A 131 8.58 -4.54 -16.50
N GLU A 132 9.46 -3.55 -16.69
CA GLU A 132 10.89 -3.67 -16.38
C GLU A 132 11.20 -3.29 -14.93
N TRP A 133 10.24 -2.72 -14.20
CA TRP A 133 10.43 -2.36 -12.80
C TRP A 133 10.82 -3.60 -11.97
N PRO A 134 11.99 -3.63 -11.31
CA PRO A 134 12.48 -4.83 -10.64
C PRO A 134 11.81 -5.10 -9.28
N GLY A 135 11.03 -4.15 -8.75
CA GLY A 135 10.34 -4.31 -7.48
C GLY A 135 8.95 -4.91 -7.62
N LEU A 136 8.35 -5.23 -6.48
CA LEU A 136 7.05 -5.89 -6.44
C LEU A 136 5.91 -4.94 -6.88
N THR A 137 5.19 -5.31 -7.95
CA THR A 137 4.02 -4.59 -8.48
C THR A 137 2.85 -5.52 -8.74
N CYS A 138 1.65 -4.94 -8.81
CA CYS A 138 0.44 -5.67 -9.21
C CYS A 138 0.31 -5.91 -10.73
N LEU A 139 1.15 -5.30 -11.57
CA LEU A 139 1.01 -5.35 -13.03
C LEU A 139 0.93 -6.78 -13.58
N PRO A 140 1.79 -7.75 -13.16
CA PRO A 140 1.68 -9.13 -13.64
C PRO A 140 0.34 -9.80 -13.28
N GLN A 141 -0.26 -9.47 -12.13
CA GLN A 141 -1.54 -10.01 -11.69
C GLN A 141 -2.74 -9.34 -12.37
N LEU A 142 -2.56 -8.10 -12.85
CA LEU A 142 -3.58 -7.37 -13.60
C LEU A 142 -3.60 -7.73 -15.09
N LEU A 143 -2.49 -8.23 -15.63
CA LEU A 143 -2.34 -8.69 -17.01
C LEU A 143 -2.39 -10.22 -17.16
N GLY A 144 -2.54 -10.94 -16.06
CA GLY A 144 -2.55 -12.40 -16.02
C GLY A 144 -3.41 -12.90 -14.85
N PRO A 145 -3.06 -14.04 -14.22
CA PRO A 145 -3.81 -14.55 -13.09
C PRO A 145 -3.83 -13.56 -11.92
N ALA A 146 -5.02 -13.26 -11.41
CA ALA A 146 -5.20 -12.32 -10.29
C ALA A 146 -4.50 -12.75 -8.99
N ARG A 147 -4.14 -14.04 -8.88
CA ARG A 147 -3.47 -14.64 -7.73
C ARG A 147 -2.00 -14.92 -8.04
N ARG A 148 -1.14 -14.58 -7.08
CA ARG A 148 0.29 -14.91 -7.10
C ARG A 148 0.72 -15.49 -5.76
N LEU A 149 1.48 -16.58 -5.82
CA LEU A 149 2.03 -17.24 -4.62
C LEU A 149 3.30 -16.54 -4.14
N PHE A 150 3.45 -16.46 -2.83
CA PHE A 150 4.64 -15.99 -2.13
C PHE A 150 4.91 -16.84 -0.88
N GLN A 151 6.08 -16.68 -0.28
CA GLN A 151 6.47 -17.31 0.98
C GLN A 151 6.20 -16.40 2.18
N TRP A 152 5.34 -16.86 3.09
CA TRP A 152 5.21 -16.30 4.43
C TRP A 152 6.16 -17.00 5.40
N PHE A 153 7.20 -16.30 5.84
CA PHE A 153 8.11 -16.83 6.86
C PHE A 153 7.52 -16.69 8.27
N ASN A 154 7.01 -17.76 8.85
CA ASN A 154 6.35 -17.75 10.16
C ASN A 154 7.36 -17.72 11.32
N TRP A 155 7.74 -16.51 11.72
CA TRP A 155 8.73 -16.33 12.80
C TRP A 155 8.18 -16.69 14.19
N THR A 156 6.86 -16.67 14.38
CA THR A 156 6.25 -17.06 15.66
C THR A 156 6.39 -18.56 15.90
N LYS A 157 6.17 -19.40 14.88
CA LYS A 157 6.42 -20.85 14.95
C LYS A 157 7.88 -21.18 15.28
N ARG A 158 8.82 -20.38 14.79
CA ARG A 158 10.24 -20.52 15.15
C ARG A 158 10.48 -20.28 16.65
N TRP A 159 9.84 -19.28 17.24
CA TRP A 159 10.01 -18.97 18.67
C TRP A 159 9.47 -20.08 19.55
N SER A 160 8.28 -20.64 19.25
CA SER A 160 7.69 -21.72 20.06
C SER A 160 8.48 -23.03 20.01
N LYS A 161 9.21 -23.31 18.92
CA LYS A 161 10.07 -24.51 18.81
C LYS A 161 11.46 -24.35 19.43
N ARG A 162 11.92 -23.11 19.63
CA ARG A 162 13.22 -22.85 20.28
C ARG A 162 13.19 -23.14 21.78
N GLU A 163 12.01 -23.14 22.40
CA GLU A 163 11.84 -23.52 23.80
C GLU A 163 11.86 -25.04 24.02
N SER A 164 11.64 -25.84 22.96
CA SER A 164 11.57 -27.31 23.07
C SER A 164 12.85 -28.04 22.64
N GLU A 165 13.74 -27.39 21.88
CA GLU A 165 14.96 -28.00 21.33
C GLU A 165 16.11 -26.98 21.31
N ASP A 166 17.32 -27.38 21.73
CA ASP A 166 18.58 -26.64 21.63
C ASP A 166 19.01 -26.48 20.15
N LEU A 167 18.24 -25.70 19.40
CA LEU A 167 18.51 -25.35 17.99
C LEU A 167 19.51 -24.19 17.94
N GLU A 168 20.73 -24.40 18.44
CA GLU A 168 21.82 -23.40 18.44
C GLU A 168 22.60 -23.31 17.12
N GLY A 169 22.35 -24.18 16.16
CA GLY A 169 22.73 -24.02 14.75
C GLY A 169 21.73 -24.84 13.95
N GLU A 170 21.04 -24.38 12.90
CA GLU A 170 21.63 -24.11 11.59
C GLU A 170 20.62 -23.37 10.67
N THR A 171 19.46 -22.95 11.18
CA THR A 171 18.35 -22.52 10.31
C THR A 171 18.02 -21.04 10.47
N GLY A 172 18.40 -20.26 9.45
CA GLY A 172 18.14 -18.81 9.38
C GLY A 172 16.65 -18.48 9.49
N ARG A 173 16.32 -17.22 9.85
CA ARG A 173 14.92 -16.76 9.98
C ARG A 173 14.11 -16.81 8.67
N PHE A 174 14.76 -17.07 7.55
CA PHE A 174 14.17 -17.22 6.22
C PHE A 174 14.38 -18.63 5.65
N ALA A 175 14.68 -19.62 6.49
CA ALA A 175 14.78 -21.01 6.05
C ALA A 175 13.41 -21.57 5.62
N GLU A 176 13.42 -22.49 4.66
CA GLU A 176 12.22 -23.06 4.02
C GLU A 176 11.28 -23.74 5.01
N GLN A 177 11.78 -24.35 6.08
CA GLN A 177 10.96 -24.96 7.13
C GLN A 177 10.03 -23.97 7.86
N TRP A 178 10.32 -22.67 7.76
CA TRP A 178 9.51 -21.59 8.32
C TRP A 178 8.64 -20.93 7.24
N ALA A 179 8.84 -21.27 5.97
CA ALA A 179 8.12 -20.72 4.84
C ALA A 179 6.79 -21.46 4.66
N GLU A 180 5.71 -20.68 4.61
CA GLU A 180 4.37 -21.16 4.32
C GLU A 180 3.90 -20.49 3.02
N PRO A 181 3.48 -21.25 1.99
CA PRO A 181 2.95 -20.65 0.78
C PRO A 181 1.68 -19.85 1.10
N VAL A 182 1.62 -18.64 0.56
CA VAL A 182 0.49 -17.74 0.74
C VAL A 182 0.11 -17.09 -0.59
N GLU A 183 -1.19 -17.09 -0.90
CA GLU A 183 -1.73 -16.44 -2.09
C GLU A 183 -2.01 -14.96 -1.84
N LEU A 184 -1.44 -14.11 -2.69
CA LEU A 184 -1.82 -12.70 -2.82
C LEU A 184 -2.83 -12.56 -3.96
N GLU A 185 -4.07 -12.21 -3.64
CA GLU A 185 -5.10 -11.88 -4.62
C GLU A 185 -5.21 -10.35 -4.81
N VAL A 186 -5.32 -9.92 -6.06
CA VAL A 186 -5.70 -8.55 -6.43
C VAL A 186 -7.14 -8.56 -6.94
N ALA A 187 -8.03 -7.90 -6.20
CA ALA A 187 -9.44 -7.79 -6.57
C ALA A 187 -9.62 -6.76 -7.69
N PRO A 188 -10.55 -6.99 -8.65
CA PRO A 188 -10.85 -6.00 -9.68
C PRO A 188 -11.34 -4.69 -9.06
N LEU A 189 -11.13 -3.57 -9.75
CA LEU A 189 -11.73 -2.29 -9.34
C LEU A 189 -13.26 -2.45 -9.26
N PRO A 190 -13.94 -1.83 -8.27
CA PRO A 190 -15.40 -1.87 -8.20
C PRO A 190 -16.09 -1.44 -9.50
N CYS A 191 -15.59 -0.38 -10.15
CA CYS A 191 -16.10 0.10 -11.44
C CYS A 191 -15.86 -0.85 -12.62
N TRP A 192 -15.00 -1.87 -12.46
CA TRP A 192 -14.70 -2.90 -13.46
C TRP A 192 -15.23 -4.28 -13.07
N LYS A 193 -16.06 -4.37 -12.03
CA LYS A 193 -16.61 -5.65 -11.56
C LYS A 193 -17.46 -6.35 -12.62
N GLY A 194 -18.15 -5.58 -13.47
CA GLY A 194 -18.98 -6.10 -14.57
C GLY A 194 -18.21 -6.48 -15.84
N LEU A 195 -16.93 -6.09 -15.95
CA LEU A 195 -16.11 -6.41 -17.13
C LEU A 195 -15.63 -7.86 -17.09
N GLY A 196 -15.48 -8.47 -18.26
CA GLY A 196 -14.76 -9.72 -18.44
C GLY A 196 -13.27 -9.58 -18.10
N GLU A 197 -12.57 -10.70 -17.92
CA GLU A 197 -11.13 -10.69 -17.65
C GLU A 197 -10.34 -10.02 -18.78
N GLU A 198 -10.61 -10.38 -20.04
CA GLU A 198 -9.92 -9.79 -21.18
C GLU A 198 -10.16 -8.28 -21.31
N GLU A 199 -11.38 -7.81 -21.02
CA GLU A 199 -11.73 -6.38 -21.04
C GLU A 199 -10.94 -5.62 -19.98
N ARG A 200 -10.81 -6.18 -18.77
CA ARG A 200 -9.96 -5.59 -17.72
C ARG A 200 -8.50 -5.56 -18.13
N GLN A 201 -7.98 -6.65 -18.69
CA GLN A 201 -6.60 -6.70 -19.17
C GLN A 201 -6.35 -5.68 -20.29
N ARG A 202 -7.28 -5.51 -21.23
CA ARG A 202 -7.23 -4.47 -22.27
C ARG A 202 -7.20 -3.07 -21.67
N ALA A 203 -8.07 -2.78 -20.69
CA ALA A 203 -8.08 -1.50 -20.00
C ALA A 203 -6.75 -1.22 -19.27
N VAL A 204 -6.17 -2.23 -18.61
CA VAL A 204 -4.86 -2.10 -17.95
C VAL A 204 -3.74 -1.85 -18.96
N ARG A 205 -3.73 -2.55 -20.10
CA ARG A 205 -2.73 -2.33 -21.17
C ARG A 205 -2.80 -0.91 -21.70
N ALA A 206 -4.00 -0.40 -21.98
CA ALA A 206 -4.18 0.98 -22.44
C ALA A 206 -3.59 2.01 -21.44
N LEU A 207 -3.83 1.83 -20.14
CA LEU A 207 -3.25 2.71 -19.11
C LEU A 207 -1.72 2.66 -19.09
N VAL A 208 -1.12 1.48 -19.27
CA VAL A 208 0.35 1.32 -19.32
C VAL A 208 0.92 1.95 -20.59
N GLU A 209 0.31 1.71 -21.74
CA GLU A 209 0.73 2.25 -23.03
C GLU A 209 0.73 3.78 -23.02
N GLU A 210 -0.31 4.41 -22.46
CA GLU A 210 -0.38 5.87 -22.28
C GLU A 210 0.79 6.39 -21.43
N VAL A 211 1.06 5.74 -20.30
CA VAL A 211 2.16 6.15 -19.40
C VAL A 211 3.51 6.05 -20.10
N GLU A 212 3.77 4.92 -20.76
CA GLU A 212 5.03 4.71 -21.45
C GLU A 212 5.18 5.64 -22.66
N ALA A 213 4.09 5.96 -23.36
CA ALA A 213 4.09 6.96 -24.44
C ALA A 213 4.43 8.36 -23.92
N GLU A 214 3.82 8.79 -22.82
CA GLU A 214 4.15 10.06 -22.16
C GLU A 214 5.62 10.11 -21.71
N ALA A 215 6.16 9.01 -21.19
CA ALA A 215 7.55 8.95 -20.77
C ALA A 215 8.52 8.99 -21.96
N ARG A 216 8.25 8.25 -23.03
CA ARG A 216 9.01 8.32 -24.29
C ARG A 216 9.01 9.74 -24.86
N ALA A 217 7.88 10.43 -24.84
CA ALA A 217 7.77 11.81 -25.32
C ALA A 217 8.63 12.81 -24.52
N ARG A 218 8.89 12.54 -23.23
CA ARG A 218 9.79 13.38 -22.40
C ARG A 218 11.27 13.19 -22.77
N ASN A 219 11.62 12.09 -23.46
CA ASN A 219 12.96 11.75 -23.94
C ASN A 219 14.07 11.94 -22.87
N LYS A 220 13.84 11.41 -21.67
CA LYS A 220 14.83 11.46 -20.57
C LYS A 220 15.50 10.10 -20.40
N PRO A 221 16.82 10.05 -20.17
CA PRO A 221 17.50 8.81 -19.87
C PRO A 221 16.97 8.21 -18.57
N VAL A 222 16.89 6.88 -18.52
CA VAL A 222 16.47 6.14 -17.33
C VAL A 222 17.67 5.54 -16.59
N LEU A 223 17.52 5.30 -15.29
CA LEU A 223 18.55 4.67 -14.47
C LEU A 223 18.81 3.21 -14.87
N GLY A 224 17.75 2.46 -15.18
CA GLY A 224 17.78 1.05 -15.55
C GLY A 224 17.64 0.11 -14.35
N ALA A 225 16.93 -1.01 -14.54
CA ALA A 225 16.61 -1.98 -13.48
C ALA A 225 17.86 -2.56 -12.79
N ARG A 226 18.96 -2.76 -13.52
CA ARG A 226 20.24 -3.23 -12.95
C ARG A 226 20.79 -2.21 -11.94
N ALA A 227 20.81 -0.93 -12.30
CA ALA A 227 21.33 0.11 -11.42
C ALA A 227 20.41 0.35 -10.22
N VAL A 228 19.08 0.29 -10.39
CA VAL A 228 18.12 0.30 -9.27
C VAL A 228 18.44 -0.81 -8.25
N ARG A 229 18.65 -2.05 -8.73
CA ARG A 229 19.01 -3.18 -7.86
C ARG A 229 20.41 -3.06 -7.25
N ALA A 230 21.32 -2.31 -7.87
CA ALA A 230 22.67 -2.10 -7.36
C ALA A 230 22.75 -1.02 -6.27
N GLN A 231 21.69 -0.23 -6.06
CA GLN A 231 21.67 0.79 -5.01
C GLN A 231 21.78 0.16 -3.62
N HIS A 232 22.52 0.81 -2.72
CA HIS A 232 22.61 0.39 -1.34
C HIS A 232 21.28 0.66 -0.60
N PRO A 233 20.70 -0.31 0.12
CA PRO A 233 19.40 -0.12 0.81
C PRO A 233 19.39 1.05 1.79
N HIS A 234 20.53 1.34 2.41
CA HIS A 234 20.62 2.45 3.37
C HIS A 234 20.80 3.81 2.70
N THR A 235 20.99 3.89 1.37
CA THR A 235 21.15 5.18 0.68
C THR A 235 19.98 6.08 1.00
N ARG A 236 20.30 7.31 1.45
CA ARG A 236 19.35 8.38 1.67
C ARG A 236 19.38 9.31 0.45
N PRO A 237 18.26 9.51 -0.26
CA PRO A 237 18.19 10.50 -1.32
C PRO A 237 18.49 11.91 -0.78
N GLU A 238 19.28 12.69 -1.53
CA GLU A 238 19.64 14.06 -1.17
C GLU A 238 18.40 14.96 -1.11
N HIS A 239 17.52 14.82 -2.09
CA HIS A 239 16.28 15.59 -2.19
C HIS A 239 15.06 14.70 -2.02
N LEU A 240 14.19 15.05 -1.07
CA LEU A 240 12.90 14.40 -0.87
C LEU A 240 11.79 15.38 -1.25
N LYS A 241 10.96 15.00 -2.22
CA LYS A 241 9.74 15.75 -2.52
C LYS A 241 8.83 15.74 -1.30
N ARG A 242 8.54 16.94 -0.80
CA ARG A 242 7.56 17.21 0.26
C ARG A 242 6.47 18.09 -0.35
N SER A 243 5.24 17.61 -0.27
CA SER A 243 4.05 18.37 -0.67
C SER A 243 2.95 18.15 0.37
N PRO A 244 2.03 19.11 0.54
CA PRO A 244 0.85 18.91 1.37
C PRO A 244 0.09 17.67 0.92
N ARG A 245 -0.41 16.90 1.89
CA ARG A 245 -1.28 15.76 1.59
C ARG A 245 -2.60 16.28 1.01
N PRO A 246 -3.09 15.74 -0.11
CA PRO A 246 -4.42 16.08 -0.57
C PRO A 246 -5.46 15.55 0.43
N LEU A 247 -6.62 16.20 0.47
CA LEU A 247 -7.72 15.76 1.33
C LEU A 247 -8.31 14.41 0.87
N GLY A 248 -8.34 14.20 -0.45
CA GLY A 248 -8.83 13.02 -1.13
C GLY A 248 -8.57 13.14 -2.62
N HIS A 249 -8.93 12.10 -3.38
CA HIS A 249 -8.85 12.05 -4.82
C HIS A 249 -10.26 12.03 -5.40
N ALA A 250 -10.56 12.99 -6.27
CA ALA A 250 -11.84 13.08 -6.97
C ALA A 250 -11.61 13.68 -8.36
N SER A 251 -12.49 13.35 -9.30
CA SER A 251 -12.51 13.95 -10.64
C SER A 251 -13.12 15.34 -10.65
N THR A 252 -13.93 15.69 -9.65
CA THR A 252 -14.59 17.01 -9.56
C THR A 252 -14.18 17.80 -8.32
N ARG A 253 -14.16 19.13 -8.46
CA ARG A 253 -13.94 20.04 -7.32
C ARG A 253 -15.09 20.00 -6.32
N GLN A 254 -16.31 19.69 -6.78
CA GLN A 254 -17.50 19.59 -5.94
C GLN A 254 -17.37 18.42 -4.95
N ALA A 255 -17.00 17.22 -5.41
CA ALA A 255 -16.78 16.08 -4.53
C ALA A 255 -15.72 16.35 -3.44
N LEU A 256 -14.66 17.11 -3.76
CA LEU A 256 -13.67 17.54 -2.75
C LEU A 256 -14.22 18.57 -1.75
N ARG A 257 -15.17 19.42 -2.16
CA ARG A 257 -15.84 20.37 -1.25
C ARG A 257 -16.76 19.60 -0.29
N GLU A 258 -17.55 18.67 -0.80
CA GLU A 258 -18.43 17.80 0.00
C GLU A 258 -17.63 16.96 1.00
N LEU A 259 -16.52 16.35 0.58
CA LEU A 259 -15.61 15.62 1.48
C LEU A 259 -15.09 16.53 2.61
N ARG A 260 -14.74 17.78 2.29
CA ARG A 260 -14.25 18.75 3.28
C ARG A 260 -15.34 19.11 4.29
N GLU A 261 -16.57 19.29 3.84
CA GLU A 261 -17.72 19.57 4.71
C GLU A 261 -18.03 18.39 5.61
N GLN A 262 -18.09 17.17 5.07
CA GLN A 262 -18.26 15.94 5.87
C GLN A 262 -17.16 15.81 6.94
N TYR A 263 -15.91 16.06 6.57
CA TYR A 263 -14.79 16.02 7.51
C TYR A 263 -14.93 17.10 8.61
N ARG A 264 -15.31 18.32 8.25
CA ARG A 264 -15.55 19.41 9.22
C ARG A 264 -16.66 19.05 10.19
N THR A 265 -17.79 18.53 9.70
CA THR A 265 -18.92 18.09 10.52
C THR A 265 -18.51 16.98 11.49
N PHE A 266 -17.76 15.98 11.00
CA PHE A 266 -17.22 14.92 11.84
C PHE A 266 -16.31 15.47 12.95
N VAL A 267 -15.35 16.34 12.60
CA VAL A 267 -14.41 16.93 13.56
C VAL A 267 -15.13 17.80 14.59
N ALA A 268 -16.16 18.55 14.19
CA ALA A 268 -16.96 19.36 15.10
C ALA A 268 -17.70 18.47 16.12
N ALA A 269 -18.39 17.43 15.65
CA ALA A 269 -19.08 16.47 16.50
C ALA A 269 -18.11 15.74 17.45
N PHE A 270 -16.94 15.34 16.95
CA PHE A 270 -15.92 14.69 17.77
C PHE A 270 -15.40 15.62 18.87
N ARG A 271 -15.10 16.89 18.54
CA ARG A 271 -14.65 17.90 19.52
C ARG A 271 -15.72 18.19 20.57
N GLN A 272 -16.99 18.22 20.19
CA GLN A 272 -18.08 18.37 21.13
C GLN A 272 -18.14 17.21 22.13
N ALA A 273 -18.00 15.96 21.65
CA ALA A 273 -17.93 14.79 22.51
C ALA A 273 -16.70 14.81 23.44
N THR A 274 -15.53 15.22 22.94
CA THR A 274 -14.32 15.41 23.75
C THR A 274 -14.56 16.44 24.87
N ALA A 275 -15.15 17.59 24.56
CA ALA A 275 -15.41 18.64 25.55
C ALA A 275 -16.40 18.19 26.64
N GLN A 276 -17.37 17.33 26.30
CA GLN A 276 -18.27 16.73 27.30
C GLN A 276 -17.52 15.73 28.18
N TRP A 277 -16.70 14.87 27.58
CA TRP A 277 -15.88 13.89 28.28
C TRP A 277 -14.93 14.55 29.28
N GLU A 278 -14.22 15.61 28.85
CA GLU A 278 -13.29 16.37 29.71
C GLU A 278 -13.99 17.06 30.90
N ARG A 279 -15.30 17.32 30.79
CA ARG A 279 -16.13 17.87 31.88
C ARG A 279 -16.73 16.80 32.80
N GLY A 280 -16.31 15.54 32.65
CA GLY A 280 -16.76 14.43 33.49
C GLY A 280 -17.97 13.68 32.94
N ASN A 281 -18.49 14.03 31.76
CA ASN A 281 -19.52 13.22 31.11
C ASN A 281 -18.89 12.05 30.34
N PHE A 282 -18.57 10.98 31.06
CA PHE A 282 -17.99 9.76 30.49
C PHE A 282 -18.98 8.90 29.68
N SER A 283 -20.26 9.29 29.57
CA SER A 283 -21.22 8.68 28.64
C SER A 283 -21.37 9.46 27.33
N ALA A 284 -20.56 10.50 27.12
CA ALA A 284 -20.56 11.27 25.87
C ALA A 284 -20.32 10.35 24.65
N SER A 285 -21.23 10.43 23.68
CA SER A 285 -21.17 9.61 22.47
C SER A 285 -20.22 10.22 21.45
N PHE A 286 -19.16 9.50 21.12
CA PHE A 286 -18.24 9.89 20.06
C PHE A 286 -18.77 9.41 18.70
N PRO A 287 -18.73 10.26 17.65
CA PRO A 287 -19.08 9.80 16.31
C PRO A 287 -18.07 8.75 15.85
N LEU A 288 -18.55 7.56 15.46
CA LEU A 288 -17.71 6.52 14.85
C LEU A 288 -17.31 6.92 13.42
N TYR A 289 -18.24 7.55 12.69
CA TYR A 289 -18.10 7.98 11.31
C TYR A 289 -18.70 9.38 11.12
N GLY A 290 -18.32 10.07 10.04
CA GLY A 290 -18.98 11.28 9.55
C GLY A 290 -20.35 10.93 9.00
N ARG A 291 -21.31 11.83 9.19
CA ARG A 291 -22.65 11.65 8.61
C ARG A 291 -22.55 11.81 7.10
N VAL A 292 -23.04 10.81 6.35
CA VAL A 292 -23.37 10.98 4.94
C VAL A 292 -24.64 11.83 4.90
N ALA A 293 -24.63 12.94 4.15
CA ALA A 293 -25.88 13.65 3.89
C ALA A 293 -26.80 12.67 3.16
N GLN A 294 -27.92 12.29 3.77
CA GLN A 294 -28.97 11.60 3.04
C GLN A 294 -29.43 12.56 1.95
N VAL A 295 -29.13 12.24 0.70
CA VAL A 295 -29.75 12.91 -0.45
C VAL A 295 -31.20 12.45 -0.42
N LEU A 296 -32.10 13.36 -0.04
CA LEU A 296 -33.54 13.22 -0.21
C LEU A 296 -33.90 13.36 -1.69
#